data_AF-A0A939REI7-F1
#
_entry.id   AF-A0A939REI7-F1
#
_cell.length_a   1.000
_cell.length_b   1.000
_cell.length_c   1.000
_cell.angle_alpha   90.00
_cell.angle_beta   90.00
_cell.angle_gamma   90.00
#
_symmetry.space_group_name_H-M   'P 1'
#
loop_
_entity.id
_entity.type
_entity.pdbx_description
1 polymer ?
#
loop_
_entity_poly.entity_id
_entity_poly.type
_entity_poly.pdbx_seq_one_letter_code
_entity_poly.pdbx_strand_id
1 'polypeptide(L)'
;MKENKSKRKKKGYVKTYVSGFIRAFVIALLLLLQFSLVFLLSYYLSSAVYIYLAMEFFGVFAVVGLVNQKTNASFKIGWLVIITLVPIAGLIMYFLWGANRSERINKRNMSYISYGYKFLVPDKRILEQYMAHYHKESSAVTYLENCHFPLYGNNNFEYYSLGEDAFEAIIADLEKAERFIFIEFFIVADGVLWNRIKNILIDKVKQGVEIKFLYDDYGSMFRTSKQLWQEIKDAGVEIAEFNSIGKYLDKLYLNYRSHQKIIVIDGKVGYTGGFNLADEYVNEVERFGIWKDTGVRIEGDGVFGLTATFLQMWTMTCEKTIEDYNVYKYIESADKNTSIVDEFESQINDSEGENKNDGRSGFCQVIADGPANNPENPIADTILQTKGSSLAALFQKSSTTSTIPHKSELSKAEIDAAAEKYTVNIT
;
A
#
# COMPACT_ATOMS: atom_id res chain seq x y z
N MET A 1 98.83 4.98 51.97
CA MET A 1 98.36 5.23 50.58
C MET A 1 97.20 4.27 50.35
N LYS A 2 95.92 4.70 50.33
CA LYS A 2 95.19 5.30 49.16
C LYS A 2 95.50 4.51 47.88
N GLU A 3 94.59 3.92 47.11
CA GLU A 3 93.17 4.12 46.78
C GLU A 3 92.65 2.81 46.14
N ASN A 4 91.46 2.29 46.44
CA ASN A 4 90.12 2.66 45.98
C ASN A 4 89.72 2.12 44.58
N LYS A 5 88.58 1.41 44.59
CA LYS A 5 87.65 1.10 43.49
C LYS A 5 88.07 0.13 42.38
N SER A 6 87.41 -1.04 42.36
CA SER A 6 86.50 -1.36 41.25
C SER A 6 85.61 -2.57 41.59
N LYS A 7 84.38 -2.30 42.05
CA LYS A 7 83.27 -3.25 41.98
C LYS A 7 82.88 -3.43 40.51
N ARG A 8 83.41 -4.42 39.81
CA ARG A 8 82.84 -4.86 38.52
C ARG A 8 81.77 -5.93 38.80
N LYS A 9 80.52 -5.55 38.56
CA LYS A 9 79.32 -6.42 38.60
C LYS A 9 79.59 -7.72 37.82
N LYS A 10 79.45 -8.88 38.47
CA LYS A 10 79.28 -10.15 37.74
C LYS A 10 78.00 -10.04 36.91
N LYS A 11 78.12 -9.94 35.58
CA LYS A 11 76.98 -10.15 34.68
C LYS A 11 76.76 -11.66 34.61
N GLY A 12 75.60 -12.13 35.07
CA GLY A 12 75.18 -13.51 34.84
C GLY A 12 75.02 -13.75 33.34
N TYR A 13 75.54 -14.87 32.85
CA TYR A 13 75.29 -15.34 31.49
C TYR A 13 74.27 -16.47 31.57
N VAL A 14 73.11 -16.30 30.94
CA VAL A 14 72.18 -17.42 30.73
C VAL A 14 72.70 -18.20 29.52
N LYS A 15 73.36 -19.35 29.78
CA LYS A 15 73.64 -20.33 28.72
C LYS A 15 72.36 -21.09 28.40
N THR A 16 71.71 -20.77 27.30
CA THR A 16 70.59 -21.58 26.80
C THR A 16 71.14 -22.73 25.95
N TYR A 17 71.14 -23.95 26.50
CA TYR A 17 71.54 -25.19 25.83
C TYR A 17 70.42 -25.75 24.93
N VAL A 18 69.79 -24.92 24.11
CA VAL A 18 69.01 -25.47 23.00
C VAL A 18 70.01 -25.78 21.91
N SER A 19 70.41 -27.05 21.79
CA SER A 19 71.35 -27.51 20.77
C SER A 19 70.89 -26.99 19.40
N GLY A 20 71.82 -26.56 18.54
CA GLY A 20 71.47 -26.12 17.18
C GLY A 20 70.61 -27.13 16.44
N PHE A 21 70.74 -28.41 16.81
CA PHE A 21 69.91 -29.52 16.39
C PHE A 21 68.42 -29.37 16.79
N ILE A 22 68.10 -29.04 18.05
CA ILE A 22 66.71 -28.82 18.48
C ILE A 22 66.10 -27.63 17.73
N ARG A 23 66.87 -26.56 17.47
CA ARG A 23 66.38 -25.41 16.68
C ARG A 23 66.12 -25.81 15.23
N ALA A 24 67.06 -26.53 14.61
CA ALA A 24 66.88 -27.02 13.24
C ALA A 24 65.68 -27.98 13.12
N PHE A 25 65.50 -28.85 14.11
CA PHE A 25 64.35 -29.76 14.19
C PHE A 25 63.02 -29.01 14.33
N VAL A 26 62.94 -28.02 15.22
CA VAL A 26 61.74 -27.17 15.37
C VAL A 26 61.46 -26.38 14.09
N ILE A 27 62.47 -25.81 13.44
CA ILE A 27 62.30 -25.11 12.16
C ILE A 27 61.81 -26.06 11.06
N ALA A 28 62.40 -27.26 10.95
CA ALA A 28 61.97 -28.27 9.99
C ALA A 28 60.52 -28.72 10.24
N LEU A 29 60.13 -28.90 11.51
CA LEU A 29 58.76 -29.23 11.89
C LEU A 29 57.78 -28.10 11.53
N LEU A 30 58.16 -26.84 11.79
CA LEU A 30 57.34 -25.67 11.43
C LEU A 30 57.21 -25.50 9.91
N LEU A 31 58.27 -25.77 9.14
CA LEU A 31 58.21 -25.76 7.68
C LEU A 31 57.32 -26.88 7.15
N LEU A 32 57.42 -28.09 7.70
CA LEU A 32 56.52 -29.19 7.36
C LEU A 32 55.06 -28.84 7.67
N LEU A 33 54.79 -28.29 8.86
CA LEU A 33 53.47 -27.81 9.24
C LEU A 33 52.96 -26.73 8.26
N GLN A 34 53.83 -25.78 7.88
CA GLN A 34 53.50 -24.73 6.92
C GLN A 34 53.17 -25.30 5.54
N PHE A 35 53.98 -26.22 5.02
CA PHE A 35 53.71 -26.88 3.73
C PHE A 35 52.44 -27.72 3.78
N SER A 36 52.19 -28.44 4.88
CA SER A 36 50.95 -29.19 5.08
C SER A 36 49.73 -28.28 5.15
N LEU A 37 49.83 -27.13 5.85
CA LEU A 37 48.76 -26.14 5.92
C LEU A 37 48.44 -25.56 4.54
N VAL A 38 49.47 -25.15 3.79
CA VAL A 38 49.31 -24.62 2.42
C VAL A 38 48.70 -25.68 1.50
N PHE A 39 49.14 -26.92 1.60
CA PHE A 39 48.62 -28.03 0.79
C PHE A 39 47.16 -28.36 1.14
N LEU A 40 46.81 -28.47 2.43
CA LEU A 40 45.43 -28.69 2.89
C LEU A 40 44.52 -27.54 2.48
N LEU A 41 44.94 -26.30 2.71
CA LEU A 41 44.20 -25.11 2.32
C LEU A 41 43.98 -25.07 0.80
N SER A 42 45.02 -25.37 0.01
CA SER A 42 44.94 -25.45 -1.45
C SER A 42 44.06 -26.60 -1.94
N TYR A 43 44.06 -27.76 -1.28
CA TYR A 43 43.20 -28.90 -1.61
C TYR A 43 41.71 -28.61 -1.34
N TYR A 44 41.40 -28.03 -0.18
CA TYR A 44 40.04 -27.62 0.17
C TYR A 44 39.54 -26.47 -0.72
N LEU A 45 40.40 -25.50 -1.04
CA LEU A 45 40.07 -24.42 -1.99
C LEU A 45 39.98 -24.90 -3.44
N SER A 46 40.78 -25.88 -3.86
CA SER A 46 40.75 -26.42 -5.23
C SER A 46 39.38 -27.03 -5.55
N SER A 47 38.79 -27.74 -4.59
CA SER A 47 37.42 -28.26 -4.71
C SER A 47 36.38 -27.13 -4.71
N ALA A 48 36.61 -26.07 -3.92
CA ALA A 48 35.73 -24.91 -3.87
C ALA A 48 35.73 -24.09 -5.17
N VAL A 49 36.83 -24.07 -5.93
CA VAL A 49 36.89 -23.41 -7.26
C VAL A 49 35.92 -24.06 -8.23
N TYR A 50 35.83 -25.40 -8.26
CA TYR A 50 34.89 -26.11 -9.14
C TYR A 50 33.44 -25.88 -8.73
N ILE A 51 33.16 -25.84 -7.41
CA ILE A 51 31.82 -25.50 -6.89
C ILE A 51 31.47 -24.06 -7.26
N TYR A 52 32.39 -23.11 -7.08
CA TYR A 52 32.21 -21.71 -7.45
C TYR A 52 31.95 -21.54 -8.95
N LEU A 53 32.74 -22.19 -9.81
CA LEU A 53 32.53 -22.16 -11.26
C LEU A 53 31.20 -22.77 -11.67
N ALA A 54 30.79 -23.88 -11.05
CA ALA A 54 29.46 -24.46 -11.29
C ALA A 54 28.35 -23.50 -10.84
N MET A 55 28.50 -22.84 -9.69
CA MET A 55 27.54 -21.86 -9.19
C MET A 55 27.47 -20.60 -10.05
N GLU A 56 28.59 -20.09 -10.56
CA GLU A 56 28.63 -19.00 -11.55
C GLU A 56 27.92 -19.41 -12.84
N PHE A 57 28.18 -20.62 -13.33
CA PHE A 57 27.49 -21.16 -14.50
C PHE A 57 25.97 -21.23 -14.27
N PHE A 58 25.51 -21.79 -13.15
CA PHE A 58 24.09 -21.77 -12.77
C PHE A 58 23.55 -20.36 -12.52
N GLY A 59 24.39 -19.44 -12.04
CA GLY A 59 24.06 -18.05 -11.82
C GLY A 59 23.74 -17.32 -13.11
N VAL A 60 24.49 -17.58 -14.18
CA VAL A 60 24.17 -17.06 -15.52
C VAL A 60 22.78 -17.53 -15.97
N PHE A 61 22.43 -18.82 -15.78
CA PHE A 61 21.07 -19.29 -16.11
C PHE A 61 19.99 -18.64 -15.24
N ALA A 62 20.25 -18.44 -13.95
CA ALA A 62 19.33 -17.76 -13.05
C ALA A 62 19.10 -16.29 -13.47
N VAL A 63 20.16 -15.58 -13.87
CA VAL A 63 20.08 -14.21 -14.39
C VAL A 63 19.32 -14.15 -15.71
N VAL A 64 19.60 -15.05 -16.65
CA VAL A 64 18.83 -15.13 -17.92
C VAL A 64 17.35 -15.42 -17.64
N GLY A 65 17.07 -16.36 -16.74
CA GLY A 65 15.71 -16.65 -16.29
C GLY A 65 15.02 -15.44 -15.65
N LEU A 66 15.72 -14.68 -14.81
CA LEU A 66 15.24 -13.46 -14.15
C LEU A 66 14.93 -12.34 -15.16
N VAL A 67 15.83 -12.09 -16.11
CA VAL A 67 15.65 -11.04 -17.13
C VAL A 67 14.45 -11.37 -18.02
N ASN A 68 14.23 -12.64 -18.34
CA ASN A 68 13.12 -13.11 -19.16
C ASN A 68 11.76 -13.17 -18.42
N GLN A 69 11.72 -12.99 -17.10
CA GLN A 69 10.45 -12.93 -16.36
C GLN A 69 9.67 -11.65 -16.67
N LYS A 70 8.34 -11.71 -16.63
CA LYS A 70 7.47 -10.53 -16.79
C LYS A 70 7.29 -9.78 -15.46
N THR A 71 8.38 -9.48 -14.78
CA THR A 71 8.40 -8.78 -13.49
C THR A 71 8.92 -7.35 -13.65
N ASN A 72 8.60 -6.48 -12.68
CA ASN A 72 8.98 -5.08 -12.68
C ASN A 72 10.50 -4.91 -12.77
N ALA A 73 10.96 -3.90 -13.53
CA ALA A 73 12.38 -3.67 -13.80
C ALA A 73 13.19 -3.49 -12.50
N SER A 74 12.65 -2.76 -11.52
CA SER A 74 13.30 -2.54 -10.22
C SER A 74 13.53 -3.85 -9.45
N PHE A 75 12.59 -4.80 -9.52
CA PHE A 75 12.74 -6.12 -8.88
C PHE A 75 13.85 -6.94 -9.54
N LYS A 76 13.92 -6.92 -10.88
CA LYS A 76 15.00 -7.59 -11.63
C LYS A 76 16.36 -6.98 -11.30
N ILE A 77 16.47 -5.66 -11.29
CA ILE A 77 17.71 -4.96 -10.96
C ILE A 77 18.16 -5.29 -9.53
N GLY A 78 17.24 -5.29 -8.56
CA GLY A 78 17.56 -5.65 -7.17
C GLY A 78 18.18 -7.05 -7.04
N TRP A 79 17.55 -8.05 -7.65
CA TRP A 79 18.09 -9.42 -7.65
C TRP A 79 19.37 -9.56 -8.45
N LEU A 80 19.51 -8.84 -9.57
CA LEU A 80 20.73 -8.83 -10.37
C LEU A 80 21.91 -8.29 -9.54
N VAL A 81 21.71 -7.19 -8.80
CA VAL A 81 22.73 -6.62 -7.90
C VAL A 81 23.12 -7.63 -6.81
N ILE A 82 22.14 -8.26 -6.16
CA ILE A 82 22.39 -9.24 -5.09
C ILE A 82 23.14 -10.47 -5.61
N ILE A 83 22.70 -11.05 -6.73
CA ILE A 83 23.35 -12.21 -7.36
C ILE A 83 24.76 -11.85 -7.84
N THR A 84 24.98 -10.63 -8.33
CA THR A 84 26.31 -10.20 -8.81
C THR A 84 27.27 -9.93 -7.65
N LEU A 85 26.82 -9.29 -6.56
CA LEU A 85 27.68 -8.95 -5.42
C LEU A 85 28.01 -10.15 -4.55
N VAL A 86 27.07 -11.10 -4.40
CA VAL A 86 27.24 -12.26 -3.53
C VAL A 86 26.67 -13.51 -4.24
N PRO A 87 27.34 -14.10 -5.23
CA PRO A 87 26.75 -15.13 -6.12
C PRO A 87 26.15 -16.33 -5.39
N ILE A 88 26.87 -16.89 -4.42
CA ILE A 88 26.43 -18.07 -3.67
C ILE A 88 25.18 -17.76 -2.84
N ALA A 89 25.25 -16.74 -1.97
CA ALA A 89 24.12 -16.38 -1.11
C ALA A 89 22.97 -15.77 -1.92
N GLY A 90 23.27 -14.99 -2.95
CA GLY A 90 22.32 -14.34 -3.85
C GLY A 90 21.48 -15.33 -4.63
N LEU A 91 22.07 -16.42 -5.13
CA LEU A 91 21.32 -17.49 -5.79
C LEU A 91 20.42 -18.24 -4.80
N ILE A 92 20.93 -18.60 -3.62
CA ILE A 92 20.12 -19.23 -2.57
C ILE A 92 18.95 -18.33 -2.20
N MET A 93 19.21 -17.04 -1.97
CA MET A 93 18.17 -16.06 -1.68
C MET A 93 17.18 -15.93 -2.83
N TYR A 94 17.65 -15.91 -4.08
CA TYR A 94 16.79 -15.85 -5.25
C TYR A 94 15.86 -17.07 -5.34
N PHE A 95 16.36 -18.28 -5.12
CA PHE A 95 15.52 -19.48 -5.17
C PHE A 95 14.51 -19.57 -4.02
N LEU A 96 14.85 -19.07 -2.83
CA LEU A 96 13.94 -19.04 -1.69
C LEU A 96 12.86 -17.98 -1.86
N TRP A 97 13.22 -16.78 -2.32
CA TRP A 97 12.37 -15.59 -2.24
C TRP A 97 12.13 -14.85 -3.57
N GLY A 98 13.04 -14.94 -4.53
CA GLY A 98 12.98 -14.23 -5.81
C GLY A 98 12.35 -15.01 -6.96
N ALA A 99 12.34 -16.33 -6.90
CA ALA A 99 11.85 -17.22 -7.94
C ALA A 99 10.31 -17.21 -7.98
N ASN A 100 9.73 -16.26 -8.72
CA ASN A 100 8.34 -16.11 -9.22
C ASN A 100 7.19 -16.92 -8.55
N ARG A 101 7.21 -17.13 -7.23
CA ARG A 101 6.11 -17.80 -6.49
C ARG A 101 4.86 -16.92 -6.40
N SER A 102 4.98 -15.63 -6.68
CA SER A 102 3.88 -14.66 -6.73
C SER A 102 3.04 -14.75 -8.01
N GLU A 103 3.55 -15.30 -9.13
CA GLU A 103 2.82 -15.28 -10.41
C GLU A 103 1.50 -16.06 -10.36
N ARG A 104 1.49 -17.20 -9.66
CA ARG A 104 0.27 -17.97 -9.40
C ARG A 104 -0.74 -17.18 -8.55
N ILE A 105 -0.25 -16.46 -7.54
CA ILE A 105 -1.07 -15.62 -6.66
C ILE A 105 -1.63 -14.45 -7.47
N ASN A 106 -0.79 -13.75 -8.23
CA ASN A 106 -1.18 -12.62 -9.07
C ASN A 106 -2.20 -13.03 -10.14
N LYS A 107 -2.01 -14.17 -10.83
CA LYS A 107 -2.96 -14.68 -11.81
C LYS A 107 -4.31 -15.01 -11.18
N ARG A 108 -4.31 -15.58 -9.98
CA ARG A 108 -5.53 -15.86 -9.21
C ARG A 108 -6.21 -14.56 -8.77
N ASN A 109 -5.47 -13.63 -8.19
CA ASN A 109 -5.96 -12.32 -7.77
C ASN A 109 -6.56 -11.55 -8.95
N MET A 110 -5.89 -11.56 -10.09
CA MET A 110 -6.38 -10.99 -11.35
C MET A 110 -7.72 -11.60 -11.76
N SER A 111 -7.91 -12.92 -11.62
CA SER A 111 -9.18 -13.55 -12.00
C SER A 111 -10.38 -13.04 -11.20
N TYR A 112 -10.19 -12.68 -9.92
CA TYR A 112 -11.22 -12.06 -9.10
C TYR A 112 -11.47 -10.61 -9.53
N ILE A 113 -10.41 -9.84 -9.79
CA ILE A 113 -10.54 -8.44 -10.22
C ILE A 113 -11.24 -8.35 -11.59
N SER A 114 -10.80 -9.17 -12.55
CA SER A 114 -11.37 -9.24 -13.89
C SER A 114 -12.83 -9.68 -13.91
N TYR A 115 -13.29 -10.43 -12.90
CA TYR A 115 -14.72 -10.73 -12.77
C TYR A 115 -15.51 -9.48 -12.42
N GLY A 116 -15.01 -8.64 -11.50
CA GLY A 116 -15.65 -7.37 -11.12
C GLY A 116 -15.84 -6.40 -12.30
N TYR A 117 -14.95 -6.42 -13.29
CA TYR A 117 -15.08 -5.60 -14.50
C TYR A 117 -16.35 -5.86 -15.32
N LYS A 118 -17.00 -7.02 -15.13
CA LYS A 118 -18.29 -7.31 -15.78
C LYS A 118 -19.42 -6.42 -15.29
N PHE A 119 -19.30 -5.84 -14.09
CA PHE A 119 -20.32 -4.97 -13.50
C PHE A 119 -19.99 -3.48 -13.67
N LEU A 120 -18.71 -3.15 -13.85
CA LEU A 120 -18.22 -1.80 -14.10
C LEU A 120 -18.42 -1.40 -15.56
N VAL A 121 -19.68 -1.35 -16.00
CA VAL A 121 -20.06 -1.03 -17.38
C VAL A 121 -20.25 0.49 -17.51
N PRO A 122 -19.50 1.17 -18.41
CA PRO A 122 -19.68 2.59 -18.68
C PRO A 122 -21.08 2.93 -19.21
N ASP A 123 -21.68 4.03 -18.72
CA ASP A 123 -22.91 4.60 -19.29
C ASP A 123 -22.55 5.69 -20.32
N LYS A 124 -22.75 5.37 -21.60
CA LYS A 124 -22.45 6.28 -22.72
C LYS A 124 -23.18 7.63 -22.59
N ARG A 125 -24.38 7.65 -22.00
CA ARG A 125 -25.16 8.90 -21.85
C ARG A 125 -24.47 9.87 -20.90
N ILE A 126 -23.91 9.36 -19.80
CA ILE A 126 -23.16 10.14 -18.82
C ILE A 126 -21.88 10.68 -19.45
N LEU A 127 -21.19 9.84 -20.22
CA LEU A 127 -19.99 10.26 -20.95
C LEU A 127 -20.30 11.36 -21.98
N GLU A 128 -21.38 11.22 -22.76
CA GLU A 128 -21.82 12.24 -23.73
C GLU A 128 -22.16 13.57 -23.03
N GLN A 129 -22.88 13.52 -21.90
CA GLN A 129 -23.19 14.70 -21.08
C GLN A 129 -21.92 15.40 -20.56
N TYR A 130 -20.95 14.61 -20.07
CA TYR A 130 -19.67 15.14 -19.61
C TYR A 130 -18.88 15.76 -20.77
N MET A 131 -18.77 15.05 -21.90
CA MET A 131 -18.03 15.53 -23.06
C MET A 131 -18.62 16.79 -23.67
N ALA A 132 -19.94 17.00 -23.58
CA ALA A 132 -20.61 18.20 -24.06
C ALA A 132 -20.20 19.48 -23.29
N HIS A 133 -19.79 19.34 -22.01
CA HIS A 133 -19.47 20.47 -21.14
C HIS A 133 -17.96 20.60 -20.88
N TYR A 134 -17.22 19.49 -20.77
CA TYR A 134 -15.82 19.45 -20.36
C TYR A 134 -14.86 19.03 -21.48
N HIS A 135 -15.02 19.60 -22.68
CA HIS A 135 -14.31 19.20 -23.92
C HIS A 135 -12.78 18.97 -23.77
N LYS A 136 -12.08 19.79 -22.97
CA LYS A 136 -10.62 19.71 -22.78
C LYS A 136 -10.14 18.56 -21.88
N GLU A 137 -11.00 18.04 -21.01
CA GLU A 137 -10.66 17.04 -19.99
C GLU A 137 -11.16 15.63 -20.36
N SER A 138 -11.74 15.50 -21.56
CA SER A 138 -12.33 14.27 -22.09
C SER A 138 -11.33 13.12 -22.30
N SER A 139 -10.05 13.41 -22.55
CA SER A 139 -9.03 12.38 -22.81
C SER A 139 -8.70 11.54 -21.58
N ALA A 140 -8.58 12.17 -20.41
CA ALA A 140 -8.29 11.48 -19.15
C ALA A 140 -9.47 10.60 -18.72
N VAL A 141 -10.70 11.12 -18.85
CA VAL A 141 -11.92 10.36 -18.55
C VAL A 141 -12.05 9.14 -19.46
N THR A 142 -11.86 9.32 -20.76
CA THR A 142 -11.92 8.23 -21.74
C THR A 142 -10.82 7.18 -21.49
N TYR A 143 -9.62 7.62 -21.12
CA TYR A 143 -8.54 6.70 -20.73
C TYR A 143 -8.93 5.85 -19.53
N LEU A 144 -9.46 6.47 -18.46
CA LEU A 144 -9.91 5.78 -17.26
C LEU A 144 -11.07 4.81 -17.52
N GLU A 145 -12.02 5.16 -18.40
CA GLU A 145 -13.08 4.23 -18.80
C GLU A 145 -12.52 2.99 -19.50
N ASN A 146 -11.51 3.16 -20.36
CA ASN A 146 -10.81 2.03 -21.00
C ASN A 146 -10.01 1.19 -19.99
N CYS A 147 -9.64 1.77 -18.85
CA CYS A 147 -9.02 1.07 -17.72
C CYS A 147 -10.03 0.46 -16.73
N HIS A 148 -11.31 0.37 -17.09
CA HIS A 148 -12.40 -0.16 -16.24
C HIS A 148 -12.78 0.71 -15.03
N PHE A 149 -12.55 2.03 -15.12
CA PHE A 149 -13.06 3.02 -14.17
C PHE A 149 -14.16 3.86 -14.83
N PRO A 150 -15.41 3.38 -14.85
CA PRO A 150 -16.50 4.07 -15.53
C PRO A 150 -16.80 5.44 -14.91
N LEU A 151 -17.26 6.37 -15.74
CA LEU A 151 -17.75 7.67 -15.28
C LEU A 151 -19.16 7.54 -14.70
N TYR A 152 -19.35 8.08 -13.49
CA TYR A 152 -20.63 8.14 -12.81
C TYR A 152 -21.16 9.58 -12.76
N GLY A 153 -22.46 9.73 -13.02
CA GLY A 153 -23.20 10.98 -12.79
C GLY A 153 -24.07 10.89 -11.54
N ASN A 154 -24.97 11.87 -11.33
CA ASN A 154 -25.94 11.89 -10.22
C ASN A 154 -25.32 11.68 -8.83
N ASN A 155 -24.16 12.29 -8.57
CA ASN A 155 -23.50 12.19 -7.28
C ASN A 155 -23.63 13.50 -6.53
N ASN A 156 -23.79 13.41 -5.23
CA ASN A 156 -23.60 14.51 -4.31
C ASN A 156 -22.33 14.27 -3.47
N PHE A 157 -21.48 15.28 -3.34
CA PHE A 157 -20.20 15.19 -2.65
C PHE A 157 -20.13 16.11 -1.46
N GLU A 158 -19.59 15.60 -0.35
CA GLU A 158 -19.22 16.41 0.80
C GLU A 158 -17.75 16.18 1.13
N TYR A 159 -16.99 17.27 1.26
CA TYR A 159 -15.56 17.23 1.53
C TYR A 159 -15.28 17.50 3.01
N TYR A 160 -14.42 16.69 3.60
CA TYR A 160 -13.96 16.85 4.97
C TYR A 160 -12.47 17.16 5.00
N SER A 161 -12.13 18.28 5.63
CA SER A 161 -10.73 18.74 5.74
C SER A 161 -9.97 18.09 6.91
N LEU A 162 -10.70 17.48 7.84
CA LEU A 162 -10.20 16.80 9.03
C LEU A 162 -10.93 15.47 9.22
N GLY A 163 -10.24 14.49 9.83
CA GLY A 163 -10.80 13.17 10.09
C GLY A 163 -11.91 13.17 11.13
N GLU A 164 -11.88 14.07 12.12
CA GLU A 164 -12.93 14.21 13.13
C GLU A 164 -14.31 14.51 12.51
N ASP A 165 -14.38 15.48 11.60
CA ASP A 165 -15.61 15.83 10.89
C ASP A 165 -16.10 14.66 10.02
N ALA A 166 -15.17 14.00 9.32
CA ALA A 166 -15.49 12.84 8.49
C ALA A 166 -16.06 11.69 9.32
N PHE A 167 -15.47 11.38 10.47
CA PHE A 167 -15.90 10.27 11.32
C PHE A 167 -17.23 10.55 12.03
N GLU A 168 -17.53 11.80 12.40
CA GLU A 168 -18.88 12.14 12.90
C GLU A 168 -19.95 11.92 11.82
N ALA A 169 -19.69 12.31 10.58
CA ALA A 169 -20.59 12.03 9.46
C ALA A 169 -20.73 10.52 9.18
N ILE A 170 -19.61 9.77 9.18
CA ILE A 170 -19.59 8.32 9.03
C ILE A 170 -20.46 7.66 10.10
N ILE A 171 -20.30 8.05 11.37
CA ILE A 171 -21.06 7.50 12.49
C ILE A 171 -22.56 7.73 12.30
N ALA A 172 -22.95 8.96 11.94
CA ALA A 172 -24.35 9.31 11.70
C ALA A 172 -24.97 8.50 10.55
N ASP A 173 -24.22 8.18 9.51
CA ASP A 173 -24.73 7.38 8.39
C ASP A 173 -24.70 5.87 8.68
N LEU A 174 -23.72 5.37 9.45
CA LEU A 174 -23.70 3.99 9.93
C LEU A 174 -24.94 3.67 10.78
N GLU A 175 -25.38 4.62 11.63
CA GLU A 175 -26.59 4.49 12.44
C GLU A 175 -27.87 4.40 11.59
N LYS A 176 -27.86 4.91 10.35
CA LYS A 176 -29.01 4.87 9.42
C LYS A 176 -29.01 3.65 8.51
N ALA A 177 -27.94 2.85 8.48
CA ALA A 177 -27.83 1.71 7.58
C ALA A 177 -28.96 0.68 7.76
N GLU A 178 -29.50 0.16 6.67
CA GLU A 178 -30.66 -0.75 6.67
C GLU A 178 -30.41 -2.11 6.00
N ARG A 179 -29.50 -2.18 5.03
CA ARG A 179 -29.27 -3.37 4.20
C ARG A 179 -27.88 -3.96 4.43
N PHE A 180 -26.83 -3.16 4.22
CA PHE A 180 -25.46 -3.62 4.37
C PHE A 180 -24.46 -2.49 4.66
N ILE A 181 -23.35 -2.85 5.31
CA ILE A 181 -22.20 -1.99 5.59
C ILE A 181 -20.93 -2.73 5.16
N PHE A 182 -20.15 -2.11 4.26
CA PHE A 182 -18.80 -2.59 3.91
C PHE A 182 -17.76 -1.62 4.43
N ILE A 183 -16.73 -2.14 5.08
CA ILE A 183 -15.65 -1.33 5.67
C ILE A 183 -14.31 -1.95 5.30
N GLU A 184 -13.40 -1.12 4.76
CA GLU A 184 -12.01 -1.46 4.50
C GLU A 184 -11.08 -0.39 5.09
N PHE A 185 -10.10 -0.80 5.88
CA PHE A 185 -9.06 0.08 6.42
C PHE A 185 -7.69 -0.61 6.48
N PHE A 186 -6.63 0.18 6.29
CA PHE A 186 -5.25 -0.30 6.48
C PHE A 186 -4.91 -0.45 7.97
N ILE A 187 -5.15 0.60 8.76
CA ILE A 187 -4.95 0.58 10.21
C ILE A 187 -6.32 0.63 10.90
N VAL A 188 -6.53 -0.35 11.78
CA VAL A 188 -7.56 -0.33 12.81
C VAL A 188 -6.84 -0.37 14.15
N ALA A 189 -7.22 0.52 15.07
CA ALA A 189 -6.65 0.60 16.40
C ALA A 189 -7.72 0.61 17.50
N ASP A 190 -7.43 -0.06 18.60
CA ASP A 190 -8.25 -0.01 19.82
C ASP A 190 -8.30 1.44 20.34
N GLY A 191 -9.49 1.92 20.70
CA GLY A 191 -9.67 3.31 21.09
C GLY A 191 -11.13 3.74 21.26
N VAL A 192 -11.33 5.03 21.53
CA VAL A 192 -12.65 5.66 21.67
C VAL A 192 -13.43 5.55 20.37
N LEU A 193 -12.80 5.87 19.24
CA LEU A 193 -13.42 5.84 17.93
C LEU A 193 -13.85 4.41 17.56
N TRP A 194 -12.94 3.45 17.74
CA TRP A 194 -13.24 2.04 17.47
C TRP A 194 -14.41 1.55 18.32
N ASN A 195 -14.45 1.88 19.61
CA ASN A 195 -15.54 1.44 20.49
C ASN A 195 -16.91 2.01 20.06
N ARG A 196 -16.96 3.26 19.60
CA ARG A 196 -18.19 3.86 19.04
C ARG A 196 -18.66 3.07 17.81
N ILE A 197 -17.78 2.89 16.82
CA ILE A 197 -18.12 2.16 15.59
C ILE A 197 -18.49 0.71 15.91
N LYS A 198 -17.71 0.01 16.73
CA LYS A 198 -17.97 -1.38 17.14
C LYS A 198 -19.39 -1.56 17.68
N ASN A 199 -19.84 -0.68 18.57
CA ASN A 199 -21.17 -0.78 19.16
C ASN A 199 -22.26 -0.62 18.10
N ILE A 200 -22.10 0.34 17.18
CA ILE A 200 -23.03 0.55 16.06
C ILE A 200 -23.08 -0.68 15.16
N LEU A 201 -21.93 -1.26 14.79
CA LEU A 201 -21.89 -2.46 13.95
C LEU A 201 -22.59 -3.64 14.63
N ILE A 202 -22.34 -3.87 15.92
CA ILE A 202 -23.02 -4.94 16.68
C ILE A 202 -24.54 -4.73 16.69
N ASP A 203 -25.00 -3.51 16.91
CA ASP A 203 -26.44 -3.22 16.92
C ASP A 203 -27.07 -3.31 15.53
N LYS A 204 -26.32 -2.98 14.47
CA LYS A 204 -26.76 -3.14 13.08
C LYS A 204 -26.86 -4.61 12.67
N VAL A 205 -25.93 -5.45 13.10
CA VAL A 205 -26.05 -6.90 12.89
C VAL A 205 -27.32 -7.45 13.57
N LYS A 206 -27.65 -7.00 14.79
CA LYS A 206 -28.90 -7.40 15.47
C LYS A 206 -30.16 -6.94 14.71
N GLN A 207 -30.06 -5.85 13.96
CA GLN A 207 -31.14 -5.35 13.09
C GLN A 207 -31.21 -6.09 11.74
N GLY A 208 -30.30 -7.04 11.48
CA GLY A 208 -30.26 -7.83 10.25
C GLY A 208 -29.45 -7.21 9.12
N VAL A 209 -28.66 -6.16 9.39
CA VAL A 209 -27.77 -5.52 8.40
C VAL A 209 -26.57 -6.43 8.15
N GLU A 210 -26.28 -6.72 6.88
CA GLU A 210 -25.07 -7.46 6.48
C GLU A 210 -23.83 -6.58 6.70
N ILE A 211 -22.81 -7.07 7.39
CA ILE A 211 -21.58 -6.30 7.61
C ILE A 211 -20.36 -7.10 7.16
N LYS A 212 -19.60 -6.56 6.21
CA LYS A 212 -18.31 -7.09 5.75
C LYS A 212 -17.19 -6.11 6.12
N PHE A 213 -16.25 -6.58 6.93
CA PHE A 213 -15.13 -5.79 7.44
C PHE A 213 -13.80 -6.40 6.95
N LEU A 214 -13.10 -5.68 6.08
CA LEU A 214 -11.77 -6.01 5.58
C LEU A 214 -10.72 -5.14 6.27
N TYR A 215 -9.65 -5.74 6.79
CA TYR A 215 -8.54 -4.97 7.35
C TYR A 215 -7.19 -5.53 6.90
N ASP A 216 -6.16 -4.68 6.87
CA ASP A 216 -4.80 -5.14 6.62
C ASP A 216 -4.13 -5.65 7.92
N ASP A 217 -3.65 -6.89 7.88
CA ASP A 217 -3.00 -7.53 9.03
C ASP A 217 -1.79 -6.74 9.51
N TYR A 218 -0.95 -6.22 8.61
CA TYR A 218 0.29 -5.54 8.99
C TYR A 218 0.02 -4.17 9.61
N GLY A 219 -0.90 -3.40 9.04
CA GLY A 219 -1.29 -2.11 9.61
C GLY A 219 -1.91 -2.24 10.99
N SER A 220 -2.65 -3.33 11.24
CA SER A 220 -3.42 -3.54 12.47
C SER A 220 -2.74 -4.46 13.50
N MET A 221 -1.66 -5.16 13.13
CA MET A 221 -1.02 -6.24 13.92
C MET A 221 -0.72 -5.85 15.37
N PHE A 222 -0.22 -4.63 15.57
CA PHE A 222 0.20 -4.11 16.87
C PHE A 222 -0.76 -3.07 17.44
N ARG A 223 -1.90 -2.86 16.79
CA ARG A 223 -2.84 -1.77 17.07
C ARG A 223 -4.21 -2.28 17.55
N THR A 224 -4.58 -3.50 17.18
CA THR A 224 -5.84 -4.13 17.59
C THR A 224 -5.59 -5.51 18.21
N SER A 225 -6.27 -5.80 19.33
CA SER A 225 -6.15 -7.12 19.97
C SER A 225 -6.93 -8.23 19.22
N LYS A 226 -6.42 -9.47 19.23
CA LYS A 226 -7.13 -10.62 18.65
C LYS A 226 -8.49 -10.89 19.30
N GLN A 227 -8.61 -10.58 20.59
CA GLN A 227 -9.86 -10.71 21.34
C GLN A 227 -10.94 -9.83 20.74
N LEU A 228 -10.60 -8.61 20.37
CA LEU A 228 -11.55 -7.64 19.82
C LEU A 228 -12.07 -8.04 18.44
N TRP A 229 -11.22 -8.62 17.59
CA TRP A 229 -11.69 -9.22 16.33
C TRP A 229 -12.63 -10.40 16.58
N GLN A 230 -12.36 -11.20 17.62
CA GLN A 230 -13.25 -12.30 17.99
C GLN A 230 -14.61 -11.79 18.48
N GLU A 231 -14.65 -10.71 19.26
CA GLU A 231 -15.90 -10.10 19.76
C GLU A 231 -16.86 -9.70 18.62
N ILE A 232 -16.37 -8.98 17.61
CA ILE A 232 -17.25 -8.52 16.52
C ILE A 232 -17.63 -9.67 15.58
N LYS A 233 -16.74 -10.67 15.42
CA LYS A 233 -17.03 -11.89 14.67
C LYS A 233 -18.14 -12.70 15.35
N ASP A 234 -18.08 -12.84 16.66
CA ASP A 234 -19.08 -13.54 17.47
C ASP A 234 -20.42 -12.79 17.46
N ALA A 235 -20.39 -11.46 17.31
CA ALA A 235 -21.60 -10.66 17.12
C ALA A 235 -22.24 -10.83 15.72
N GLY A 236 -21.55 -11.45 14.77
CA GLY A 236 -22.06 -11.75 13.43
C GLY A 236 -21.51 -10.87 12.30
N VAL A 237 -20.50 -10.04 12.56
CA VAL A 237 -19.78 -9.31 11.50
C VAL A 237 -18.90 -10.28 10.71
N GLU A 238 -18.98 -10.26 9.39
CA GLU A 238 -18.04 -11.00 8.54
C GLU A 238 -16.72 -10.26 8.49
N ILE A 239 -15.62 -10.92 8.85
CA ILE A 239 -14.29 -10.32 8.90
C ILE A 239 -13.36 -11.03 7.92
N ALA A 240 -12.61 -10.25 7.16
CA ALA A 240 -11.51 -10.73 6.31
C ALA A 240 -10.20 -10.02 6.67
N GLU A 241 -9.14 -10.81 6.77
CA GLU A 241 -7.78 -10.34 7.06
C GLU A 241 -6.96 -10.32 5.75
N PHE A 242 -6.63 -9.13 5.27
CA PHE A 242 -5.85 -8.97 4.05
C PHE A 242 -4.39 -9.37 4.27
N ASN A 243 -3.90 -10.27 3.40
CA ASN A 243 -2.50 -10.68 3.30
C ASN A 243 -1.82 -10.97 4.67
N SER A 244 -2.42 -11.85 5.46
CA SER A 244 -1.91 -12.28 6.77
C SER A 244 -0.41 -12.58 6.73
N ILE A 245 0.37 -11.92 7.60
CA ILE A 245 1.83 -11.99 7.66
C ILE A 245 2.28 -13.44 7.81
N GLY A 246 1.58 -14.23 8.63
CA GLY A 246 1.91 -15.64 8.87
C GLY A 246 1.69 -16.57 7.68
N LYS A 247 0.80 -16.21 6.73
CA LYS A 247 0.46 -17.06 5.58
C LYS A 247 1.47 -16.96 4.42
N TYR A 248 2.30 -15.91 4.39
CA TYR A 248 3.14 -15.58 3.23
C TYR A 248 4.60 -15.19 3.54
N LEU A 249 5.13 -15.51 4.74
CA LEU A 249 6.54 -15.27 5.10
C LEU A 249 7.52 -15.81 4.04
N ASP A 250 7.21 -16.97 3.46
CA ASP A 250 8.06 -17.66 2.49
C ASP A 250 8.03 -17.05 1.07
N LYS A 251 7.25 -15.99 0.83
CA LYS A 251 6.95 -15.49 -0.52
C LYS A 251 7.31 -14.02 -0.76
N LEU A 252 7.91 -13.33 0.22
CA LEU A 252 8.14 -11.87 0.20
C LEU A 252 6.92 -11.05 -0.25
N TYR A 253 5.71 -11.58 -0.10
CA TYR A 253 4.48 -10.89 -0.48
C TYR A 253 4.06 -9.85 0.57
N LEU A 254 4.90 -9.61 1.57
CA LEU A 254 4.67 -8.69 2.68
C LEU A 254 4.54 -7.22 2.25
N ASN A 255 5.11 -6.86 1.10
CA ASN A 255 5.05 -5.50 0.57
C ASN A 255 3.71 -5.18 -0.11
N TYR A 256 2.91 -6.20 -0.48
CA TYR A 256 1.57 -5.98 -1.04
C TYR A 256 0.58 -5.80 0.11
N ARG A 257 0.19 -4.56 0.37
CA ARG A 257 -0.69 -4.19 1.48
C ARG A 257 -1.88 -3.41 0.96
N SER A 258 -3.05 -3.59 1.56
CA SER A 258 -4.20 -2.78 1.19
C SER A 258 -4.12 -1.44 1.91
N HIS A 259 -3.83 -0.39 1.16
CA HIS A 259 -3.86 0.99 1.64
C HIS A 259 -5.20 1.68 1.34
N GLN A 260 -6.23 0.93 0.93
CA GLN A 260 -7.54 1.50 0.69
C GLN A 260 -8.23 1.86 2.01
N LYS A 261 -9.05 2.92 1.96
CA LYS A 261 -10.01 3.27 3.01
C LYS A 261 -11.36 3.47 2.36
N ILE A 262 -12.25 2.52 2.58
CA ILE A 262 -13.56 2.50 1.92
C ILE A 262 -14.60 2.19 2.98
N ILE A 263 -15.65 2.99 3.02
CA ILE A 263 -16.89 2.63 3.71
C ILE A 263 -18.01 2.73 2.68
N VAL A 264 -18.86 1.72 2.59
CA VAL A 264 -20.07 1.72 1.77
C VAL A 264 -21.26 1.35 2.64
N ILE A 265 -22.33 2.13 2.55
CA ILE A 265 -23.57 1.96 3.31
C ILE A 265 -24.72 1.87 2.30
N ASP A 266 -25.37 0.70 2.29
CA ASP A 266 -26.54 0.38 1.47
C ASP A 266 -26.38 0.58 -0.06
N GLY A 267 -25.13 0.75 -0.51
CA GLY A 267 -24.79 1.10 -1.89
C GLY A 267 -25.17 2.54 -2.26
N LYS A 268 -25.68 3.31 -1.31
CA LYS A 268 -26.19 4.67 -1.49
C LYS A 268 -25.17 5.72 -1.05
N VAL A 269 -24.49 5.47 0.07
CA VAL A 269 -23.48 6.38 0.64
C VAL A 269 -22.14 5.68 0.67
N GLY A 270 -21.08 6.38 0.26
CA GLY A 270 -19.72 5.90 0.28
C GLY A 270 -18.75 6.92 0.85
N TYR A 271 -17.70 6.46 1.53
CA TYR A 271 -16.62 7.29 2.03
C TYR A 271 -15.27 6.75 1.56
N THR A 272 -14.36 7.67 1.25
CA THR A 272 -12.93 7.39 1.06
C THR A 272 -12.10 8.62 1.41
N GLY A 273 -10.80 8.44 1.68
CA GLY A 273 -9.92 9.49 2.20
C GLY A 273 -8.66 8.92 2.82
N GLY A 274 -7.73 9.74 3.29
CA GLY A 274 -6.46 9.25 3.83
C GLY A 274 -6.52 8.76 5.28
N PHE A 275 -7.60 9.08 6.00
CA PHE A 275 -7.73 8.76 7.42
C PHE A 275 -7.86 7.26 7.69
N ASN A 276 -7.25 6.78 8.78
CA ASN A 276 -7.44 5.41 9.27
C ASN A 276 -8.37 5.37 10.49
N LEU A 277 -8.81 4.17 10.85
CA LEU A 277 -9.67 3.94 12.00
C LEU A 277 -8.83 3.85 13.29
N ALA A 278 -8.38 5.01 13.78
CA ALA A 278 -7.63 5.15 15.02
C ALA A 278 -7.83 6.54 15.65
N ASP A 279 -7.74 6.62 16.98
CA ASP A 279 -7.98 7.84 17.77
C ASP A 279 -7.06 9.02 17.37
N GLU A 280 -5.88 8.75 16.82
CA GLU A 280 -4.96 9.79 16.32
C GLU A 280 -5.54 10.56 15.12
N TYR A 281 -6.39 9.93 14.31
CA TYR A 281 -6.98 10.53 13.09
C TYR A 281 -8.21 11.40 13.39
N VAL A 282 -8.76 11.29 14.60
CA VAL A 282 -9.87 12.11 15.11
C VAL A 282 -9.43 13.02 16.25
N ASN A 283 -8.11 13.19 16.43
CA ASN A 283 -7.51 14.09 17.42
C ASN A 283 -7.91 13.80 18.89
N GLU A 284 -8.37 12.59 19.19
CA GLU A 284 -8.64 12.12 20.56
C GLU A 284 -7.34 11.86 21.34
N VAL A 285 -6.22 11.71 20.62
CA VAL A 285 -4.88 11.58 21.19
C VAL A 285 -3.90 12.48 20.44
N GLU A 286 -3.26 13.40 21.17
CA GLU A 286 -2.22 14.26 20.61
C GLU A 286 -0.84 13.60 20.77
N ARG A 287 -0.42 12.82 19.77
CA ARG A 287 0.94 12.22 19.72
C ARG A 287 1.94 13.08 18.96
N PHE A 288 1.49 13.72 17.88
CA PHE A 288 2.33 14.49 16.95
C PHE A 288 1.71 15.84 16.57
N GLY A 289 0.78 16.36 17.39
CA GLY A 289 -0.08 17.50 17.07
C GLY A 289 -1.41 17.07 16.46
N ILE A 290 -2.11 18.03 15.83
CA ILE A 290 -3.38 17.79 15.12
C ILE A 290 -3.10 17.01 13.84
N TRP A 291 -3.73 15.85 13.70
CA TRP A 291 -3.65 15.05 12.50
C TRP A 291 -4.54 15.64 11.42
N LYS A 292 -3.95 16.01 10.28
CA LYS A 292 -4.67 16.54 9.14
C LYS A 292 -4.74 15.48 8.05
N ASP A 293 -5.94 15.01 7.79
CA ASP A 293 -6.24 14.08 6.70
C ASP A 293 -7.61 14.41 6.11
N THR A 294 -7.78 14.14 4.82
CA THR A 294 -8.97 14.57 4.08
C THR A 294 -9.87 13.39 3.77
N GLY A 295 -11.17 13.69 3.70
CA GLY A 295 -12.23 12.75 3.39
C GLY A 295 -13.14 13.26 2.30
N VAL A 296 -13.79 12.34 1.60
CA VAL A 296 -14.95 12.64 0.78
C VAL A 296 -16.06 11.65 1.07
N ARG A 297 -17.27 12.19 1.25
CA ARG A 297 -18.52 11.44 1.21
C ARG A 297 -19.12 11.58 -0.18
N ILE A 298 -19.57 10.46 -0.72
CA ILE A 298 -20.25 10.34 -2.01
C ILE A 298 -21.63 9.77 -1.74
N GLU A 299 -22.67 10.41 -2.24
CA GLU A 299 -24.03 9.87 -2.25
C GLU A 299 -24.52 9.83 -3.70
N GLY A 300 -24.84 8.66 -4.23
CA GLY A 300 -25.27 8.50 -5.63
C GLY A 300 -24.57 7.36 -6.37
N ASP A 301 -24.61 7.40 -7.72
CA ASP A 301 -24.22 6.28 -8.58
C ASP A 301 -22.74 5.87 -8.42
N GLY A 302 -21.87 6.83 -8.10
CA GLY A 302 -20.43 6.66 -7.92
C GLY A 302 -20.07 5.75 -6.75
N VAL A 303 -20.96 5.59 -5.77
CA VAL A 303 -20.78 4.65 -4.65
C VAL A 303 -20.64 3.22 -5.17
N PHE A 304 -21.26 2.88 -6.31
CA PHE A 304 -21.11 1.55 -6.89
C PHE A 304 -19.66 1.22 -7.31
N GLY A 305 -18.87 2.23 -7.70
CA GLY A 305 -17.44 2.05 -7.96
C GLY A 305 -16.65 1.66 -6.71
N LEU A 306 -16.97 2.28 -5.57
CA LEU A 306 -16.40 1.91 -4.26
C LEU A 306 -16.84 0.51 -3.85
N THR A 307 -18.13 0.18 -4.02
CA THR A 307 -18.69 -1.15 -3.75
C THR A 307 -17.97 -2.24 -4.54
N ALA A 308 -17.78 -2.03 -5.85
CA ALA A 308 -17.11 -2.99 -6.71
C ALA A 308 -15.63 -3.18 -6.32
N THR A 309 -14.94 -2.09 -5.99
CA THR A 309 -13.54 -2.10 -5.52
C THR A 309 -13.41 -2.92 -4.24
N PHE A 310 -14.27 -2.64 -3.24
CA PHE A 310 -14.33 -3.40 -2.00
C PHE A 310 -14.60 -4.89 -2.26
N LEU A 311 -15.61 -5.23 -3.07
CA LEU A 311 -15.98 -6.62 -3.34
C LEU A 311 -14.88 -7.41 -4.08
N GLN A 312 -14.13 -6.75 -4.97
CA GLN A 312 -12.94 -7.35 -5.61
C GLN A 312 -11.90 -7.74 -4.55
N MET A 313 -11.60 -6.83 -3.63
CA MET A 313 -10.64 -7.06 -2.55
C MET A 313 -11.15 -8.11 -1.55
N TRP A 314 -12.43 -8.04 -1.20
CA TRP A 314 -13.11 -9.00 -0.32
C TRP A 314 -13.05 -10.43 -0.87
N THR A 315 -13.47 -10.61 -2.13
CA THR A 315 -13.50 -11.93 -2.78
C THR A 315 -12.09 -12.49 -2.95
N MET A 316 -11.13 -11.65 -3.33
CA MET A 316 -9.72 -12.01 -3.44
C MET A 316 -9.14 -12.46 -2.10
N THR A 317 -9.52 -11.80 -1.01
CA THR A 317 -9.01 -12.09 0.34
C THR A 317 -9.63 -13.35 0.93
N CYS A 318 -10.96 -13.48 0.81
CA CYS A 318 -11.69 -14.60 1.37
C CYS A 318 -11.50 -15.91 0.59
N GLU A 319 -11.05 -15.83 -0.67
CA GLU A 319 -11.00 -16.98 -1.61
C GLU A 319 -12.38 -17.68 -1.75
N LYS A 320 -13.47 -16.93 -1.54
CA LYS A 320 -14.86 -17.40 -1.57
C LYS A 320 -15.47 -17.32 -2.98
N THR A 321 -16.67 -17.87 -3.12
CA THR A 321 -17.49 -17.79 -4.34
C THR A 321 -17.74 -16.35 -4.73
N ILE A 322 -17.69 -16.07 -6.03
CA ILE A 322 -17.85 -14.72 -6.54
C ILE A 322 -19.34 -14.35 -6.51
N GLU A 323 -19.65 -13.24 -5.84
CA GLU A 323 -21.01 -12.71 -5.68
C GLU A 323 -21.41 -11.86 -6.90
N ASP A 324 -22.71 -11.74 -7.16
CA ASP A 324 -23.25 -10.78 -8.13
C ASP A 324 -23.27 -9.38 -7.51
N TYR A 325 -22.45 -8.46 -8.04
CA TYR A 325 -22.29 -7.13 -7.46
C TYR A 325 -23.57 -6.29 -7.59
N ASN A 326 -24.45 -6.61 -8.54
CA ASN A 326 -25.69 -5.87 -8.74
C ASN A 326 -26.63 -5.94 -7.53
N VAL A 327 -26.50 -6.95 -6.67
CA VAL A 327 -27.26 -7.08 -5.42
C VAL A 327 -27.00 -5.88 -4.49
N TYR A 328 -25.79 -5.33 -4.54
CA TYR A 328 -25.34 -4.20 -3.73
C TYR A 328 -25.47 -2.84 -4.44
N LYS A 329 -26.02 -2.82 -5.67
CA LYS A 329 -26.26 -1.59 -6.39
C LYS A 329 -27.47 -0.86 -5.81
N TYR A 330 -27.33 0.43 -5.53
CA TYR A 330 -28.46 1.29 -5.22
C TYR A 330 -29.22 1.62 -6.51
N ILE A 331 -30.55 1.54 -6.46
CA ILE A 331 -31.44 1.90 -7.56
C ILE A 331 -32.39 2.97 -7.01
N GLU A 332 -32.16 4.23 -7.35
CA GLU A 332 -33.10 5.30 -7.02
C GLU A 332 -34.38 5.14 -7.86
N SER A 333 -35.54 5.40 -7.27
CA SER A 333 -36.80 5.47 -8.02
C SER A 333 -36.71 6.58 -9.08
N ALA A 334 -37.10 6.27 -10.32
CA ALA A 334 -36.80 6.99 -11.57
C ALA A 334 -37.34 8.43 -11.75
N ASP A 335 -37.56 9.20 -10.68
CA ASP A 335 -38.30 10.47 -10.73
C ASP A 335 -37.45 11.75 -10.73
N LYS A 336 -36.11 11.67 -10.73
CA LYS A 336 -35.24 12.86 -10.85
C LYS A 336 -34.60 12.95 -12.23
N ASN A 337 -35.32 13.57 -13.15
CA ASN A 337 -34.87 13.87 -14.51
C ASN A 337 -34.41 15.33 -14.61
N THR A 338 -33.51 15.74 -13.72
CA THR A 338 -32.91 17.09 -13.70
C THR A 338 -31.52 17.01 -14.36
N SER A 339 -31.16 18.00 -15.19
CA SER A 339 -29.81 18.11 -15.76
C SER A 339 -28.79 18.25 -14.61
N ILE A 340 -27.96 17.23 -14.38
CA ILE A 340 -26.89 17.21 -13.36
C ILE A 340 -25.96 18.41 -13.52
N VAL A 341 -25.75 18.85 -14.76
CA VAL A 341 -24.83 19.92 -15.11
C VAL A 341 -25.39 21.29 -14.71
N ASP A 342 -26.69 21.51 -14.93
CA ASP A 342 -27.35 22.76 -14.57
C ASP A 342 -27.34 22.96 -13.04
N GLU A 343 -27.47 21.86 -12.27
CA GLU A 343 -27.41 21.88 -10.80
C GLU A 343 -25.98 22.17 -10.32
N PHE A 344 -24.96 21.50 -10.88
CA PHE A 344 -23.56 21.75 -10.51
C PHE A 344 -23.08 23.16 -10.85
N GLU A 345 -23.41 23.68 -12.03
CA GLU A 345 -23.02 25.04 -12.42
C GLU A 345 -23.74 26.11 -11.59
N SER A 346 -25.00 25.88 -11.20
CA SER A 346 -25.71 26.78 -10.27
C SER A 346 -25.02 26.83 -8.90
N GLN A 347 -24.60 25.68 -8.37
CA GLN A 347 -23.92 25.58 -7.07
C GLN A 347 -22.54 26.23 -7.09
N ILE A 348 -21.76 26.09 -8.18
CA ILE A 348 -20.48 26.79 -8.33
C ILE A 348 -20.70 28.31 -8.34
N ASN A 349 -21.69 28.81 -9.07
CA ASN A 349 -21.94 30.24 -9.20
C ASN A 349 -22.50 30.87 -7.92
N ASP A 350 -23.26 30.11 -7.11
CA ASP A 350 -23.78 30.58 -5.82
C ASP A 350 -22.74 30.51 -4.68
N SER A 351 -21.67 29.71 -4.85
CA SER A 351 -20.63 29.52 -3.83
C SER A 351 -19.57 30.62 -3.74
N GLU A 352 -19.66 31.70 -4.52
CA GLU A 352 -18.82 32.91 -4.31
C GLU A 352 -19.16 33.67 -3.01
N GLY A 353 -20.20 33.23 -2.27
CA GLY A 353 -20.53 33.73 -0.94
C GLY A 353 -20.87 32.60 0.04
N GLU A 354 -20.07 32.48 1.10
CA GLU A 354 -20.24 31.61 2.28
C GLU A 354 -19.74 30.16 2.17
N ASN A 355 -18.75 29.85 3.02
CA ASN A 355 -18.29 28.51 3.42
C ASN A 355 -19.46 27.68 3.98
N LYS A 356 -20.25 27.04 3.11
CA LYS A 356 -21.20 26.01 3.50
C LYS A 356 -20.75 24.69 2.87
N ASN A 357 -20.56 23.68 3.71
CA ASN A 357 -20.40 22.27 3.32
C ASN A 357 -21.75 21.71 2.82
N ASP A 358 -22.48 22.45 1.99
CA ASP A 358 -23.67 21.95 1.31
C ASP A 358 -23.18 21.14 0.11
N GLY A 359 -23.64 19.88 0.05
CA GLY A 359 -23.13 18.90 -0.89
C GLY A 359 -23.18 19.39 -2.34
N ARG A 360 -22.13 19.08 -3.11
CA ARG A 360 -21.99 19.49 -4.50
C ARG A 360 -22.38 18.35 -5.44
N SER A 361 -23.30 18.61 -6.36
CA SER A 361 -23.69 17.64 -7.40
C SER A 361 -22.54 17.48 -8.41
N GLY A 362 -22.24 16.30 -8.95
CA GLY A 362 -21.20 16.21 -9.97
C GLY A 362 -20.90 14.82 -10.55
N PHE A 363 -19.92 14.80 -11.45
CA PHE A 363 -19.38 13.57 -12.04
C PHE A 363 -18.20 13.05 -11.22
N CYS A 364 -18.03 11.73 -11.16
CA CYS A 364 -16.81 11.13 -10.61
C CYS A 364 -16.42 9.82 -11.29
N GLN A 365 -15.14 9.47 -11.17
CA GLN A 365 -14.61 8.14 -11.48
C GLN A 365 -13.93 7.62 -10.22
N VAL A 366 -14.40 6.49 -9.71
CA VAL A 366 -13.71 5.78 -8.63
C VAL A 366 -12.54 5.04 -9.24
N ILE A 367 -11.33 5.39 -8.82
CA ILE A 367 -10.08 4.79 -9.27
C ILE A 367 -9.42 4.04 -8.12
N ALA A 368 -8.83 2.89 -8.42
CA ALA A 368 -8.14 2.07 -7.42
C ALA A 368 -6.84 1.52 -8.00
N ASP A 369 -5.74 1.54 -7.24
CA ASP A 369 -4.48 0.89 -7.62
C ASP A 369 -4.40 -0.52 -7.02
N GLY A 370 -3.79 -1.45 -7.75
CA GLY A 370 -3.78 -2.84 -7.35
C GLY A 370 -3.10 -3.80 -8.33
N PRO A 371 -3.30 -5.11 -8.13
CA PRO A 371 -2.67 -6.14 -8.96
C PRO A 371 -3.07 -6.08 -10.44
N ALA A 372 -4.20 -5.46 -10.78
CA ALA A 372 -4.72 -5.40 -12.14
C ALA A 372 -4.07 -4.35 -13.04
N ASN A 373 -3.48 -3.34 -12.41
CA ASN A 373 -2.88 -2.15 -12.97
C ASN A 373 -1.39 -2.10 -12.60
N ASN A 374 -0.75 -3.26 -12.59
CA ASN A 374 0.69 -3.40 -12.41
C ASN A 374 1.27 -4.11 -13.65
N PRO A 375 2.19 -3.47 -14.42
CA PRO A 375 2.86 -2.20 -14.13
C PRO A 375 2.15 -0.95 -14.66
N GLU A 376 1.07 -1.10 -15.42
CA GLU A 376 0.31 0.01 -16.01
C GLU A 376 -0.48 0.72 -14.91
N ASN A 377 0.08 1.79 -14.32
CA ASN A 377 -0.52 2.51 -13.18
C ASN A 377 -1.36 3.71 -13.70
N PRO A 378 -2.67 3.52 -13.96
CA PRO A 378 -3.52 4.55 -14.56
C PRO A 378 -3.73 5.72 -13.62
N ILE A 379 -3.61 5.52 -12.30
CA ILE A 379 -3.70 6.61 -11.32
C ILE A 379 -2.49 7.53 -11.48
N ALA A 380 -1.28 6.98 -11.54
CA ALA A 380 -0.07 7.75 -11.77
C ALA A 380 -0.10 8.46 -13.14
N ASP A 381 -0.55 7.77 -14.18
CA ASP A 381 -0.66 8.35 -15.53
C ASP A 381 -1.71 9.47 -15.60
N THR A 382 -2.89 9.27 -15.00
CA THR A 382 -3.91 10.31 -14.87
C THR A 382 -3.36 11.51 -14.10
N ILE A 383 -2.70 11.30 -12.96
CA ILE A 383 -2.07 12.36 -12.17
C ILE A 383 -1.07 13.16 -13.02
N LEU A 384 -0.24 12.49 -13.81
CA LEU A 384 0.73 13.15 -14.70
C LEU A 384 0.02 13.97 -15.79
N GLN A 385 -1.07 13.46 -16.35
CA GLN A 385 -1.90 14.19 -17.32
C GLN A 385 -2.56 15.41 -16.68
N THR A 386 -3.12 15.28 -15.47
CA THR A 386 -3.74 16.40 -14.76
C THR A 386 -2.70 17.43 -14.31
N LYS A 387 -1.47 17.03 -13.98
CA LYS A 387 -0.37 17.99 -13.73
C LYS A 387 -0.01 18.82 -14.97
N GLY A 388 -0.21 18.27 -16.17
CA GLY A 388 0.02 18.97 -17.43
C GLY A 388 -1.01 20.07 -17.70
N SER A 389 -2.23 19.95 -17.15
CA SER A 389 -3.21 21.03 -17.09
C SER A 389 -2.92 21.90 -15.86
N SER A 390 -2.52 23.15 -16.10
CA SER A 390 -1.87 24.08 -15.16
C SER A 390 -2.54 24.35 -13.79
N LEU A 391 -3.73 23.82 -13.52
CA LEU A 391 -4.50 24.01 -12.28
C LEU A 391 -4.39 22.85 -11.29
N ALA A 392 -4.27 21.59 -11.73
CA ALA A 392 -4.21 20.46 -10.78
C ALA A 392 -2.80 20.22 -10.20
N ALA A 393 -1.76 20.74 -10.86
CA ALA A 393 -0.40 20.72 -10.32
C ALA A 393 -0.25 21.50 -9.00
N LEU A 394 -1.09 22.52 -8.78
CA LEU A 394 -1.09 23.36 -7.58
C LEU A 394 -1.62 22.62 -6.33
N PHE A 395 -2.57 21.70 -6.52
CA PHE A 395 -3.24 20.98 -5.43
C PHE A 395 -2.43 19.87 -4.79
N GLN A 396 -1.79 19.03 -5.62
CA GLN A 396 -1.17 17.81 -5.11
C GLN A 396 0.04 18.09 -4.22
N LYS A 397 0.65 19.28 -4.35
CA LYS A 397 1.81 19.70 -3.57
C LYS A 397 1.45 19.99 -2.10
N SER A 398 0.18 20.23 -1.77
CA SER A 398 -0.27 20.52 -0.39
C SER A 398 -0.96 19.34 0.32
N SER A 399 -1.43 18.32 -0.40
CA SER A 399 -2.24 17.22 0.15
C SER A 399 -1.58 15.84 0.19
N THR A 400 -0.39 15.66 -0.42
CA THR A 400 0.27 14.35 -0.46
C THR A 400 1.34 14.20 0.64
N THR A 401 1.25 13.11 1.39
CA THR A 401 2.17 12.77 2.50
C THR A 401 3.59 12.42 2.03
N SER A 402 3.81 12.17 0.73
CA SER A 402 5.12 11.86 0.16
C SER A 402 5.42 12.68 -1.10
N THR A 403 5.85 13.93 -0.93
CA THR A 403 6.56 14.68 -1.98
C THR A 403 7.94 15.11 -1.48
N ILE A 404 9.00 14.80 -2.24
CA ILE A 404 10.34 15.39 -2.03
C ILE A 404 10.28 16.82 -2.59
N PRO A 405 10.39 17.88 -1.77
CA PRO A 405 10.02 19.21 -2.21
C PRO A 405 11.13 19.91 -3.00
N HIS A 406 10.75 20.54 -4.13
CA HIS A 406 11.43 21.73 -4.64
C HIS A 406 10.67 22.98 -4.17
N LYS A 407 11.38 23.86 -3.46
CA LYS A 407 10.88 25.10 -2.83
C LYS A 407 10.11 25.99 -3.81
N SER A 408 8.84 26.23 -3.53
CA SER A 408 8.11 27.44 -3.94
C SER A 408 7.03 27.70 -2.90
N GLU A 409 7.14 28.80 -2.17
CA GLU A 409 6.17 29.24 -1.16
C GLU A 409 4.94 29.85 -1.87
N LEU A 410 3.73 29.41 -1.53
CA LEU A 410 2.46 29.96 -2.02
C LEU A 410 1.56 30.32 -0.82
N SER A 411 0.67 31.28 -1.03
CA SER A 411 -0.17 31.85 0.03
C SER A 411 -1.41 30.98 0.31
N LYS A 412 -1.92 31.05 1.54
CA LYS A 412 -3.07 30.24 2.02
C LYS A 412 -4.33 30.41 1.14
N ALA A 413 -4.58 31.61 0.64
CA ALA A 413 -5.75 31.91 -0.20
C ALA A 413 -5.72 31.21 -1.57
N GLU A 414 -4.53 30.98 -2.14
CA GLU A 414 -4.39 30.28 -3.43
C GLU A 414 -4.58 28.77 -3.28
N ILE A 415 -4.30 28.22 -2.10
CA ILE A 415 -4.55 26.82 -1.75
C ILE A 415 -6.06 26.58 -1.55
N ASP A 416 -6.74 27.50 -0.86
CA ASP A 416 -8.17 27.39 -0.56
C ASP A 416 -9.04 27.59 -1.81
N ALA A 417 -8.70 28.53 -2.70
CA ALA A 417 -9.44 28.73 -3.97
C ALA A 417 -9.21 27.61 -4.99
N ALA A 418 -8.05 26.92 -4.91
CA ALA A 418 -7.86 25.70 -5.66
C ALA A 418 -8.77 24.62 -5.06
N ALA A 419 -8.73 24.38 -3.72
CA ALA A 419 -9.49 23.37 -2.96
C ALA A 419 -10.94 23.16 -3.45
N GLU A 420 -11.61 24.25 -3.80
CA GLU A 420 -12.99 24.27 -4.24
C GLU A 420 -13.25 23.73 -5.66
N LYS A 421 -12.26 23.64 -6.54
CA LYS A 421 -12.48 23.39 -7.99
C LYS A 421 -12.13 21.99 -8.47
N TYR A 422 -11.22 21.28 -7.79
CA TYR A 422 -10.76 19.93 -8.19
C TYR A 422 -10.37 19.10 -6.96
N THR A 423 -11.24 18.20 -6.50
CA THR A 423 -10.87 17.27 -5.40
C THR A 423 -10.35 15.96 -5.97
N VAL A 424 -9.03 15.75 -5.89
CA VAL A 424 -8.41 14.43 -6.14
C VAL A 424 -7.88 13.92 -4.80
N ASN A 425 -8.64 13.07 -4.13
CA ASN A 425 -8.17 12.34 -2.94
C ASN A 425 -7.38 11.11 -3.40
N ILE A 426 -6.12 11.00 -2.98
CA ILE A 426 -5.22 9.89 -3.31
C ILE A 426 -4.81 9.24 -2.00
N THR A 427 -5.09 7.94 -1.85
CA THR A 427 -4.77 7.13 -0.67
C THR A 427 -3.77 6.04 -0.97
#